data_AF-A0A2V2DLB7-F1
#
_entry.id   AF-A0A2V2DLB7-F1
#
_cell.length_a   1.000
_cell.length_b   1.000
_cell.length_c   1.000
_cell.angle_alpha   90.00
_cell.angle_beta   90.00
_cell.angle_gamma   90.00
#
_symmetry.space_group_name_H-M   'P 1'
#
loop_
_entity.id
_entity.type
_entity.pdbx_description
1 polymer ?
#
loop_
_entity_poly.entity_id
_entity_poly.type
_entity_poly.pdbx_seq_one_letter_code
_entity_poly.pdbx_strand_id
1 'polypeptide(L)'
;MKGTGMPVRRLTADCIWNSFQSSGKRHLILTGGRGSGKTTLLSGVSRLLQPSSPVPGITTWAEPGKAVYLRDTETGKTVLAGKFDPALPGPQNRMRPVEEGFRALGVAVLRRCMEGNGEWALIDEIGYLESGCGEYCAAIRALMGKKRLAAAARRQGLPFLEELCRHPDVFLVDLDRPFGQLGCVIMASGLGRRFGGNKLLADFGGEPLIQRALDATEGIFARRAVVTRHREVEKLCRRQEIPAVFHDLSYRSDTVRLGLEEMGGEMAGCLFCPADQPLLRWETVASLALCATDGPKWIWRAAWGDREGAPVLFPSWAFGELKSLPEGGGGKLLIGKYSDWVRRVWIRDEWELEDVDRPEDLAILRKRWEKARMV
;
A
#
# COMPACT_ATOMS: atom_id res chain seq x y z
N MET A 1 18.38 -18.06 22.69
CA MET A 1 18.27 -18.48 21.29
C MET A 1 18.23 -17.23 20.43
N LYS A 2 19.17 -17.08 19.49
CA LYS A 2 19.23 -15.92 18.59
C LYS A 2 17.96 -15.92 17.73
N GLY A 3 17.27 -14.78 17.71
CA GLY A 3 16.00 -14.60 17.03
C GLY A 3 16.10 -14.99 15.56
N THR A 4 15.20 -15.88 15.15
CA THR A 4 14.81 -15.98 13.74
C THR A 4 14.34 -14.59 13.34
N GLY A 5 15.15 -13.86 12.57
CA GLY A 5 14.77 -12.54 12.07
C GLY A 5 13.42 -12.67 11.38
N MET A 6 12.42 -11.93 11.87
CA MET A 6 11.12 -11.90 11.20
C MET A 6 11.37 -11.56 9.73
N PRO A 7 10.73 -12.26 8.78
CA PRO A 7 10.90 -11.94 7.37
C PRO A 7 10.57 -10.46 7.16
N VAL A 8 11.48 -9.72 6.53
CA VAL A 8 11.25 -8.32 6.19
C VAL A 8 10.02 -8.28 5.29
N ARG A 9 8.89 -7.84 5.83
CA ARG A 9 7.64 -7.74 5.07
C ARG A 9 7.83 -6.64 4.02
N ARG A 10 7.57 -7.00 2.76
CA ARG A 10 7.70 -6.10 1.61
C ARG A 10 6.40 -6.09 0.84
N LEU A 11 6.12 -4.97 0.18
CA LEU A 11 5.02 -4.87 -0.76
C LEU A 11 5.14 -5.96 -1.82
N THR A 12 4.00 -6.60 -2.12
CA THR A 12 3.86 -7.60 -3.18
C THR A 12 3.04 -7.02 -4.33
N ALA A 13 3.12 -7.66 -5.51
CA ALA A 13 2.28 -7.30 -6.65
C ALA A 13 0.79 -7.38 -6.30
N ASP A 14 0.36 -8.41 -5.57
CA ASP A 14 -1.03 -8.56 -5.14
C ASP A 14 -1.49 -7.47 -4.18
N CYS A 15 -0.60 -6.99 -3.28
CA CYS A 15 -0.91 -5.89 -2.39
C CYS A 15 -1.12 -4.58 -3.18
N ILE A 16 -0.23 -4.28 -4.12
CA ILE A 16 -0.35 -3.12 -5.01
C ILE A 16 -1.62 -3.21 -5.85
N TRP A 17 -1.89 -4.38 -6.42
CA TRP A 17 -3.06 -4.63 -7.24
C TRP A 17 -4.37 -4.44 -6.46
N ASN A 18 -4.49 -5.05 -5.28
CA ASN A 18 -5.67 -4.91 -4.43
C ASN A 18 -5.92 -3.44 -4.02
N SER A 19 -4.83 -2.73 -3.66
CA SER A 19 -4.89 -1.32 -3.31
C SER A 19 -5.34 -0.46 -4.49
N PHE A 20 -4.78 -0.73 -5.67
CA PHE A 20 -5.13 -0.06 -6.91
C PHE A 20 -6.60 -0.29 -7.28
N GLN A 21 -7.09 -1.53 -7.21
CA GLN A 21 -8.50 -1.83 -7.46
C GLN A 21 -9.43 -1.07 -6.50
N SER A 22 -9.04 -1.01 -5.22
CA SER A 22 -9.79 -0.28 -4.18
C SER A 22 -9.75 1.24 -4.36
N SER A 23 -8.69 1.77 -4.99
CA SER A 23 -8.50 3.21 -5.21
C SER A 23 -9.49 3.83 -6.20
N GLY A 24 -10.07 3.03 -7.10
CA GLY A 24 -10.91 3.51 -8.21
C GLY A 24 -10.15 4.34 -9.26
N LYS A 25 -8.82 4.38 -9.22
CA LYS A 25 -7.98 5.09 -10.19
C LYS A 25 -7.87 4.32 -11.50
N ARG A 26 -7.54 5.03 -12.59
CA ARG A 26 -7.40 4.44 -13.92
C ARG A 26 -5.99 3.94 -14.20
N HIS A 27 -4.97 4.63 -13.70
CA HIS A 27 -3.56 4.36 -14.01
C HIS A 27 -2.80 3.95 -12.76
N LEU A 28 -1.82 3.07 -12.90
CA LEU A 28 -0.93 2.64 -11.83
C LEU A 28 0.49 3.09 -12.17
N ILE A 29 1.13 3.82 -11.25
CA ILE A 29 2.53 4.24 -11.43
C ILE A 29 3.33 3.86 -10.20
N LEU A 30 4.43 3.13 -10.42
CA LEU A 30 5.42 2.83 -9.39
C LEU A 30 6.60 3.81 -9.54
N THR A 31 6.96 4.50 -8.47
CA THR A 31 8.14 5.37 -8.43
C THR A 31 9.09 4.97 -7.30
N GLY A 32 10.26 5.59 -7.26
CA GLY A 32 11.28 5.35 -6.24
C GLY A 32 12.70 5.32 -6.79
N GLY A 33 13.68 5.20 -5.90
CA GLY A 33 15.10 5.20 -6.19
C GLY A 33 15.58 4.02 -7.03
N ARG A 34 16.84 4.08 -7.45
CA ARG A 34 17.47 2.97 -8.18
C ARG A 34 17.53 1.74 -7.27
N GLY A 35 17.13 0.57 -7.79
CA GLY A 35 17.12 -0.67 -7.01
C GLY A 35 15.92 -0.86 -6.08
N SER A 36 14.93 0.04 -6.11
CA SER A 36 13.71 -0.08 -5.28
C SER A 36 12.78 -1.23 -5.67
N GLY A 37 13.05 -1.93 -6.78
CA GLY A 37 12.25 -3.07 -7.24
C GLY A 37 11.06 -2.72 -8.15
N LYS A 38 10.94 -1.46 -8.62
CA LYS A 38 9.87 -1.00 -9.55
C LYS A 38 9.57 -1.99 -10.66
N THR A 39 10.57 -2.33 -11.48
CA THR A 39 10.40 -3.21 -12.65
C THR A 39 9.94 -4.61 -12.25
N THR A 40 10.45 -5.15 -11.14
CA THR A 40 10.04 -6.46 -10.61
C THR A 40 8.59 -6.45 -10.15
N LEU A 41 8.18 -5.44 -9.38
CA LEU A 41 6.80 -5.31 -8.90
C LEU A 41 5.84 -5.04 -10.04
N LEU A 42 6.21 -4.16 -10.97
CA LEU A 42 5.41 -3.87 -12.16
C LEU A 42 5.22 -5.11 -13.03
N SER A 43 6.25 -5.94 -13.21
CA SER A 43 6.14 -7.23 -13.91
C SER A 43 5.25 -8.23 -13.17
N GLY A 44 5.28 -8.23 -11.83
CA GLY A 44 4.33 -9.02 -11.03
C GLY A 44 2.90 -8.55 -11.25
N VAL A 45 2.66 -7.23 -11.20
CA VAL A 45 1.34 -6.64 -11.42
C VAL A 45 0.86 -6.88 -12.85
N SER A 46 1.71 -6.80 -13.87
CA SER A 46 1.30 -7.02 -15.27
C SER A 46 0.70 -8.41 -15.50
N ARG A 47 1.13 -9.43 -14.74
CA ARG A 47 0.55 -10.78 -14.79
C ARG A 47 -0.84 -10.84 -14.15
N LEU A 48 -1.15 -9.94 -13.20
CA LEU A 48 -2.48 -9.81 -12.61
C LEU A 48 -3.41 -9.00 -13.51
N LEU A 49 -2.88 -8.01 -14.26
CA LEU A 49 -3.64 -7.21 -15.22
C LEU A 49 -4.16 -8.05 -16.38
N GLN A 50 -3.30 -8.94 -16.91
CA GLN A 50 -3.62 -9.76 -18.07
C GLN A 50 -3.01 -11.17 -17.88
N PRO A 51 -3.72 -12.08 -17.20
CA PRO A 51 -3.19 -13.41 -16.86
C PRO A 51 -2.92 -14.30 -18.07
N SER A 52 -3.67 -14.12 -19.15
CA SER A 52 -3.65 -15.01 -20.32
C SER A 52 -2.67 -14.59 -21.42
N SER A 53 -2.11 -13.38 -21.36
CA SER A 53 -1.16 -12.88 -22.37
C SER A 53 -0.40 -11.64 -21.88
N PRO A 54 0.77 -11.32 -22.44
CA PRO A 54 1.52 -10.13 -22.06
C PRO A 54 0.72 -8.84 -22.29
N VAL A 55 0.85 -7.88 -21.37
CA VAL A 55 0.30 -6.54 -21.56
C VAL A 55 1.08 -5.84 -22.69
N PRO A 56 0.41 -5.30 -23.72
CA PRO A 56 1.08 -4.59 -24.81
C PRO A 56 1.76 -3.32 -24.29
N GLY A 57 2.87 -2.95 -24.89
CA GLY A 57 3.60 -1.76 -24.46
C GLY A 57 5.10 -1.84 -24.73
N ILE A 58 5.85 -1.15 -23.88
CA ILE A 58 7.26 -0.86 -24.08
C ILE A 58 8.05 -1.34 -22.87
N THR A 59 9.10 -2.11 -23.15
CA THR A 59 10.13 -2.44 -22.17
C THR A 59 11.47 -1.84 -22.56
N THR A 60 12.33 -1.63 -21.58
CA THR A 60 13.63 -0.96 -21.73
C THR A 60 14.71 -1.86 -21.17
N TRP A 61 15.83 -1.95 -21.89
CA TRP A 61 17.01 -2.63 -21.36
C TRP A 61 18.27 -1.84 -21.69
N ALA A 62 19.26 -1.94 -20.81
CA ALA A 62 20.51 -1.20 -20.92
C ALA A 62 21.69 -2.15 -21.10
N GLU A 63 22.57 -1.83 -22.05
CA GLU A 63 23.94 -2.33 -22.09
C GLU A 63 24.82 -1.38 -21.26
N PRO A 64 25.32 -1.83 -20.09
CA PRO A 64 26.10 -0.97 -19.21
C PRO A 64 27.27 -0.30 -19.95
N GLY A 65 27.34 1.03 -19.86
CA GLY A 65 28.40 1.82 -20.49
C GLY A 65 28.32 1.94 -22.02
N LYS A 66 27.24 1.46 -22.66
CA LYS A 66 27.12 1.50 -24.12
C LYS A 66 25.84 2.17 -24.61
N ALA A 67 24.68 1.62 -24.24
CA ALA A 67 23.42 1.98 -24.88
C ALA A 67 22.21 1.61 -24.02
N VAL A 68 21.09 2.24 -24.32
CA VAL A 68 19.75 1.89 -23.84
C VAL A 68 18.86 1.65 -25.04
N TYR A 69 18.02 0.62 -24.99
CA TYR A 69 17.12 0.25 -26.07
C TYR A 69 15.69 0.16 -25.59
N LEU A 70 14.75 0.57 -26.45
CA LEU A 70 13.33 0.28 -26.30
C LEU A 70 13.00 -1.02 -27.01
N ARG A 71 12.04 -1.75 -26.48
CA ARG A 71 11.52 -3.00 -27.02
C ARG A 71 10.00 -2.98 -27.01
N ASP A 72 9.41 -3.30 -28.14
CA ASP A 72 7.99 -3.61 -28.25
C ASP A 72 7.71 -4.98 -27.63
N THR A 73 6.80 -5.06 -26.66
CA THR A 73 6.48 -6.31 -25.96
C THR A 73 5.72 -7.32 -26.83
N GLU A 74 5.02 -6.87 -27.87
CA GLU A 74 4.25 -7.73 -28.76
C GLU A 74 5.11 -8.26 -29.90
N THR A 75 5.83 -7.36 -30.59
CA THR A 75 6.61 -7.73 -31.79
C THR A 75 8.03 -8.16 -31.48
N GLY A 76 8.54 -7.82 -30.29
CA GLY A 76 9.93 -8.03 -29.91
C GLY A 76 10.94 -7.11 -30.61
N LYS A 77 10.48 -6.22 -31.50
CA LYS A 77 11.34 -5.25 -32.20
C LYS A 77 12.02 -4.32 -31.21
N THR A 78 13.30 -4.05 -31.42
CA THR A 78 14.10 -3.15 -30.60
C THR A 78 14.62 -1.95 -31.39
N VAL A 79 14.85 -0.82 -30.70
CA VAL A 79 15.52 0.35 -31.27
C VAL A 79 16.39 1.04 -30.22
N LEU A 80 17.48 1.67 -30.67
CA LEU A 80 18.34 2.48 -29.81
C LEU A 80 17.59 3.70 -29.30
N ALA A 81 17.64 3.93 -27.99
CA ALA A 81 16.92 5.00 -27.29
C ALA A 81 17.84 5.92 -26.48
N GLY A 82 19.00 5.41 -26.09
CA GLY A 82 20.07 6.20 -25.49
C GLY A 82 21.43 5.69 -25.92
N LYS A 83 22.37 6.60 -26.18
CA LYS A 83 23.76 6.27 -26.49
C LYS A 83 24.67 6.80 -25.41
N PHE A 84 25.63 6.00 -24.96
CA PHE A 84 26.59 6.44 -23.98
C PHE A 84 27.46 7.58 -24.53
N ASP A 85 27.60 8.64 -23.75
CA ASP A 85 28.43 9.80 -24.07
C ASP A 85 29.37 10.09 -22.88
N PRO A 86 30.68 9.78 -23.01
CA PRO A 86 31.63 9.97 -21.91
C PRO A 86 31.85 11.45 -21.56
N ALA A 87 31.46 12.39 -22.43
CA ALA A 87 31.60 13.82 -22.19
C ALA A 87 30.51 14.40 -21.29
N LEU A 88 29.41 13.66 -21.05
CA LEU A 88 28.35 14.11 -20.16
C LEU A 88 28.81 14.11 -18.69
N PRO A 89 28.49 15.18 -17.92
CA PRO A 89 28.94 15.32 -16.54
C PRO A 89 28.29 14.29 -15.60
N GLY A 90 29.00 13.97 -14.51
CA GLY A 90 28.49 13.13 -13.43
C GLY A 90 28.88 11.64 -13.52
N PRO A 91 28.86 10.92 -12.38
CA PRO A 91 29.18 9.50 -12.32
C PRO A 91 28.01 8.61 -12.79
N GLN A 92 26.82 9.17 -12.96
CA GLN A 92 25.57 8.46 -13.26
C GLN A 92 24.79 9.26 -14.34
N ASN A 93 24.12 8.58 -15.26
CA ASN A 93 23.36 9.16 -16.40
C ASN A 93 24.19 9.80 -17.53
N ARG A 94 25.18 9.08 -18.03
CA ARG A 94 25.93 9.45 -19.25
C ARG A 94 25.29 8.89 -20.53
N MET A 95 23.97 8.97 -20.67
CA MET A 95 23.31 8.60 -21.92
C MET A 95 22.72 9.85 -22.58
N ARG A 96 23.02 10.03 -23.86
CA ARG A 96 22.35 11.01 -24.70
C ARG A 96 21.09 10.38 -25.29
N PRO A 97 19.91 11.03 -25.20
CA PRO A 97 18.70 10.53 -25.84
C PRO A 97 18.88 10.36 -27.34
N VAL A 98 18.34 9.28 -27.89
CA VAL A 98 18.22 9.03 -29.32
C VAL A 98 16.74 9.19 -29.67
N GLU A 99 16.33 10.44 -29.94
CA GLU A 99 14.92 10.81 -30.15
C GLU A 99 14.23 10.00 -31.26
N GLU A 100 14.96 9.67 -32.32
CA GLU A 100 14.43 8.89 -33.43
C GLU A 100 13.95 7.49 -32.99
N GLY A 101 14.57 6.89 -31.97
CA GLY A 101 14.09 5.61 -31.43
C GLY A 101 12.73 5.75 -30.75
N PHE A 102 12.54 6.81 -29.96
CA PHE A 102 11.27 7.12 -29.33
C PHE A 102 10.20 7.47 -30.36
N ARG A 103 10.55 8.25 -31.40
CA ARG A 103 9.62 8.65 -32.47
C ARG A 103 9.22 7.48 -33.36
N ALA A 104 10.19 6.69 -33.82
CA ALA A 104 9.95 5.63 -34.81
C ALA A 104 9.31 4.38 -34.20
N LEU A 105 9.78 3.91 -33.04
CA LEU A 105 9.22 2.73 -32.37
C LEU A 105 8.27 3.13 -31.24
N GLY A 106 8.72 3.97 -30.31
CA GLY A 106 7.97 4.28 -29.10
C GLY A 106 6.57 4.82 -29.38
N VAL A 107 6.47 5.90 -30.16
CA VAL A 107 5.18 6.50 -30.55
C VAL A 107 4.32 5.51 -31.33
N ALA A 108 4.91 4.72 -32.23
CA ALA A 108 4.19 3.72 -33.01
C ALA A 108 3.57 2.62 -32.12
N VAL A 109 4.32 2.12 -31.11
CA VAL A 109 3.82 1.14 -30.14
C VAL A 109 2.70 1.72 -29.31
N LEU A 110 2.85 2.95 -28.80
CA LEU A 110 1.80 3.61 -28.00
C LEU A 110 0.52 3.84 -28.82
N ARG A 111 0.63 4.20 -30.11
CA ARG A 111 -0.51 4.30 -31.02
C ARG A 111 -1.21 2.96 -31.23
N ARG A 112 -0.43 1.90 -31.45
CA ARG A 112 -0.97 0.53 -31.55
C ARG A 112 -1.70 0.12 -30.28
N CYS A 113 -1.16 0.42 -29.11
CA CYS A 113 -1.81 0.16 -27.82
C CYS A 113 -3.14 0.91 -27.68
N MET A 114 -3.23 2.15 -28.19
CA MET A 114 -4.48 2.93 -28.19
C MET A 114 -5.55 2.32 -29.11
N GLU A 115 -5.15 1.73 -30.23
CA GLU A 115 -6.05 1.13 -31.23
C GLU A 115 -6.42 -0.32 -30.92
N GLY A 116 -5.60 -1.02 -30.13
CA GLY A 116 -5.81 -2.42 -29.76
C GLY A 116 -7.04 -2.63 -28.86
N ASN A 117 -7.50 -3.88 -28.78
CA ASN A 117 -8.67 -4.26 -27.97
C ASN A 117 -8.39 -4.32 -26.46
N GLY A 118 -7.12 -4.37 -26.05
CA GLY A 118 -6.72 -4.43 -24.63
C GLY A 118 -7.08 -3.16 -23.86
N GLU A 119 -7.33 -3.30 -22.56
CA GLU A 119 -7.59 -2.16 -21.66
C GLU A 119 -6.28 -1.46 -21.22
N TRP A 120 -5.19 -2.23 -21.15
CA TRP A 120 -3.94 -1.85 -20.52
C TRP A 120 -2.81 -1.65 -21.51
N ALA A 121 -1.94 -0.70 -21.17
CA ALA A 121 -0.62 -0.55 -21.75
C ALA A 121 0.44 -0.51 -20.64
N LEU A 122 1.60 -1.09 -20.92
CA LEU A 122 2.73 -1.18 -19.99
C LEU A 122 3.91 -0.30 -20.44
N ILE A 123 4.51 0.45 -19.52
CA ILE A 123 5.80 1.13 -19.76
C ILE A 123 6.72 0.85 -18.57
N ASP A 124 7.74 0.02 -18.76
CA ASP A 124 8.58 -0.45 -17.66
C ASP A 124 9.55 0.57 -17.08
N GLU A 125 9.78 1.67 -17.81
CA GLU A 125 10.59 2.78 -17.36
C GLU A 125 10.21 4.09 -18.07
N ILE A 126 9.99 5.14 -17.29
CA ILE A 126 9.88 6.52 -17.78
C ILE A 126 10.86 7.36 -16.98
N GLY A 127 11.85 7.91 -17.65
CA GLY A 127 12.89 8.75 -17.07
C GLY A 127 13.27 9.91 -17.98
N TYR A 128 14.50 10.38 -17.83
CA TYR A 128 15.00 11.54 -18.57
C TYR A 128 15.20 11.30 -20.07
N LEU A 129 15.39 10.06 -20.52
CA LEU A 129 15.51 9.76 -21.95
C LEU A 129 14.16 9.96 -22.64
N GLU A 130 13.11 9.35 -22.08
CA GLU A 130 11.73 9.44 -22.54
C GLU A 130 11.21 10.88 -22.48
N SER A 131 11.49 11.55 -21.36
CA SER A 131 11.06 12.93 -21.11
C SER A 131 11.70 13.95 -22.06
N GLY A 132 12.81 13.59 -22.71
CA GLY A 132 13.47 14.41 -23.72
C GLY A 132 12.75 14.43 -25.06
N CYS A 133 11.84 13.47 -25.34
CA CYS A 133 11.11 13.38 -26.59
C CYS A 133 9.66 13.88 -26.41
N GLY A 134 9.38 15.10 -26.89
CA GLY A 134 8.07 15.74 -26.74
C GLY A 134 6.92 14.94 -27.39
N GLU A 135 7.15 14.32 -28.54
CA GLU A 135 6.15 13.49 -29.23
C GLU A 135 5.83 12.21 -28.46
N TYR A 136 6.84 11.58 -27.85
CA TYR A 136 6.64 10.41 -27.02
C TYR A 136 5.86 10.76 -25.75
N CYS A 137 6.19 11.88 -25.10
CA CYS A 137 5.42 12.39 -23.97
C CYS A 137 3.95 12.67 -24.35
N ALA A 138 3.71 13.29 -25.52
CA ALA A 138 2.37 13.52 -26.04
C ALA A 138 1.60 12.22 -26.32
N ALA A 139 2.30 11.19 -26.83
CA ALA A 139 1.72 9.87 -27.06
C ALA A 139 1.33 9.17 -25.74
N ILE A 140 2.12 9.30 -24.66
CA ILE A 140 1.75 8.79 -23.33
C ILE A 140 0.49 9.49 -22.81
N ARG A 141 0.39 10.82 -22.94
CA ARG A 141 -0.82 11.56 -22.54
C ARG A 141 -2.05 11.10 -23.33
N ALA A 142 -1.92 10.95 -24.64
CA ALA A 142 -3.01 10.45 -25.49
C ALA A 142 -3.42 9.02 -25.11
N LEU A 143 -2.44 8.16 -24.80
CA LEU A 143 -2.67 6.80 -24.32
C LEU A 143 -3.46 6.80 -23.02
N MET A 144 -3.09 7.61 -22.03
CA MET A 144 -3.83 7.71 -20.76
C MET A 144 -5.29 8.19 -20.95
N GLY A 145 -5.55 9.00 -21.97
CA GLY A 145 -6.92 9.39 -22.33
C GLY A 145 -7.77 8.21 -22.80
N LYS A 146 -7.19 7.24 -23.52
CA LYS A 146 -7.91 6.14 -24.18
C LYS A 146 -7.83 4.79 -23.46
N LYS A 147 -6.74 4.53 -22.75
CA LYS A 147 -6.37 3.24 -22.14
C LYS A 147 -5.89 3.44 -20.72
N ARG A 148 -5.77 2.35 -19.97
CA ARG A 148 -5.14 2.34 -18.65
C ARG A 148 -3.64 2.15 -18.81
N LEU A 149 -2.87 2.80 -17.95
CA LEU A 149 -1.41 2.78 -17.99
C LEU A 149 -0.91 2.14 -16.71
N ALA A 150 -0.08 1.11 -16.84
CA ALA A 150 0.76 0.61 -15.77
C ALA A 150 2.20 1.00 -16.10
N ALA A 151 2.84 1.81 -15.26
CA ALA A 151 4.19 2.30 -15.55
C ALA A 151 5.11 2.32 -14.34
N ALA A 152 6.42 2.31 -14.60
CA ALA A 152 7.42 2.62 -13.60
C ALA A 152 8.12 3.94 -13.97
N ALA A 153 8.00 4.94 -13.11
CA ALA A 153 8.62 6.23 -13.27
C ALA A 153 9.91 6.31 -12.44
N ARG A 154 10.95 6.93 -12.98
CA ARG A 154 12.14 7.27 -12.19
C ARG A 154 11.83 8.45 -11.26
N ARG A 155 12.40 8.44 -10.05
CA ARG A 155 12.35 9.59 -9.14
C ARG A 155 13.34 10.67 -9.59
N GLN A 156 12.90 11.56 -10.47
CA GLN A 156 13.68 12.67 -11.01
C GLN A 156 12.79 13.92 -11.06
N GLY A 157 13.34 15.11 -10.75
CA GLY A 157 12.63 16.38 -10.82
C GLY A 157 12.45 16.87 -12.26
N LEU A 158 11.73 16.09 -13.08
CA LEU A 158 11.44 16.39 -14.47
C LEU A 158 9.96 16.80 -14.59
N PRO A 159 9.64 17.92 -15.29
CA PRO A 159 8.27 18.41 -15.38
C PRO A 159 7.25 17.36 -15.85
N PHE A 160 7.62 16.55 -16.84
CA PHE A 160 6.75 15.49 -17.35
C PHE A 160 6.50 14.37 -16.34
N LEU A 161 7.52 13.95 -15.59
CA LEU A 161 7.36 12.92 -14.55
C LEU A 161 6.52 13.43 -13.39
N GLU A 162 6.70 14.70 -13.01
CA GLU A 162 5.88 15.35 -11.99
C GLU A 162 4.42 15.49 -12.41
N GLU A 163 4.16 15.90 -13.65
CA GLU A 163 2.83 15.94 -14.24
C GLU A 163 2.17 14.55 -14.21
N LEU A 164 2.90 13.53 -14.68
CA LEU A 164 2.43 12.16 -14.75
C LEU A 164 2.10 11.62 -13.36
N CYS A 165 2.99 11.79 -12.39
CA CYS A 165 2.81 11.28 -11.02
C CYS A 165 1.71 12.03 -10.25
N ARG A 166 1.42 13.30 -10.59
CA ARG A 166 0.36 14.10 -9.96
C ARG A 166 -0.99 14.00 -10.69
N HIS A 167 -1.07 13.24 -11.78
CA HIS A 167 -2.31 13.10 -12.54
C HIS A 167 -3.44 12.56 -11.64
N PRO A 168 -4.64 13.16 -11.63
CA PRO A 168 -5.69 12.83 -10.66
C PRO A 168 -6.18 11.38 -10.74
N ASP A 169 -6.09 10.75 -11.91
CA ASP A 169 -6.46 9.34 -12.11
C ASP A 169 -5.29 8.34 -11.99
N VAL A 170 -4.13 8.79 -11.51
CA VAL A 170 -3.01 7.91 -11.17
C VAL A 170 -3.12 7.47 -9.71
N PHE A 171 -2.94 6.17 -9.49
CA PHE A 171 -2.58 5.60 -8.19
C PHE A 171 -1.06 5.52 -8.13
N LEU A 172 -0.45 6.37 -7.32
CA LEU A 172 1.00 6.46 -7.22
C LEU A 172 1.52 5.67 -6.02
N VAL A 173 2.48 4.77 -6.27
CA VAL A 173 3.19 4.06 -5.20
C VAL A 173 4.67 4.47 -5.23
N ASP A 174 5.10 5.29 -4.27
CA ASP A 174 6.52 5.57 -4.04
C ASP A 174 7.14 4.45 -3.20
N LEU A 175 7.89 3.55 -3.84
CA LEU A 175 8.48 2.39 -3.18
C LEU A 175 9.58 2.75 -2.15
N ASP A 176 10.10 3.97 -2.17
CA ASP A 176 11.05 4.42 -1.14
C ASP A 176 10.33 4.79 0.16
N ARG A 177 9.06 5.23 0.07
CA ARG A 177 8.23 5.68 1.19
C ARG A 177 6.75 5.33 0.96
N PRO A 178 6.41 4.04 0.84
CA PRO A 178 5.10 3.62 0.33
C PRO A 178 3.92 4.04 1.20
N PHE A 179 4.14 4.19 2.51
CA PHE A 179 3.07 4.41 3.49
C PHE A 179 3.07 5.83 4.07
N GLY A 180 3.86 6.76 3.51
CA GLY A 180 3.86 8.16 3.94
C GLY A 180 4.11 8.38 5.45
N GLN A 181 3.47 9.41 6.01
CA GLN A 181 3.49 9.72 7.45
C GLN A 181 2.17 9.32 8.10
N LEU A 182 1.93 8.00 8.19
CA LEU A 182 0.73 7.45 8.82
C LEU A 182 1.03 6.93 10.23
N GLY A 183 0.06 7.09 11.12
CA GLY A 183 0.03 6.52 12.46
C GLY A 183 -0.81 5.24 12.53
N CYS A 184 -0.61 4.43 13.58
CA CYS A 184 -1.48 3.30 13.90
C CYS A 184 -1.70 3.17 15.41
N VAL A 185 -2.96 3.18 15.81
CA VAL A 185 -3.43 2.90 17.16
C VAL A 185 -3.98 1.48 17.20
N ILE A 186 -3.33 0.61 17.97
CA ILE A 186 -3.79 -0.75 18.23
C ILE A 186 -4.69 -0.73 19.47
N MET A 187 -5.97 -1.00 19.27
CA MET A 187 -7.04 -0.84 20.25
C MET A 187 -7.11 -2.06 21.18
N ALA A 188 -6.35 -2.02 22.28
CA ALA A 188 -6.17 -3.14 23.22
C ALA A 188 -6.79 -2.89 24.60
N SER A 189 -7.84 -2.07 24.66
CA SER A 189 -8.49 -1.61 25.91
C SER A 189 -9.81 -2.32 26.23
N GLY A 190 -10.18 -3.35 25.47
CA GLY A 190 -11.38 -4.15 25.72
C GLY A 190 -11.28 -4.93 27.04
N LEU A 191 -12.37 -4.97 27.81
CA LEU A 191 -12.42 -5.65 29.10
C LEU A 191 -12.51 -7.18 29.03
N GLY A 192 -12.80 -7.76 27.85
CA GLY A 192 -12.85 -9.21 27.68
C GLY A 192 -13.93 -9.93 28.52
N ARG A 193 -14.97 -9.22 29.00
CA ARG A 193 -15.96 -9.76 29.95
C ARG A 193 -16.60 -11.08 29.48
N ARG A 194 -16.94 -11.19 28.19
CA ARG A 194 -17.54 -12.40 27.59
C ARG A 194 -16.54 -13.56 27.43
N PHE A 195 -15.25 -13.24 27.43
CA PHE A 195 -14.17 -14.23 27.33
C PHE A 195 -13.80 -14.84 28.69
N GLY A 196 -14.14 -14.15 29.80
CA GLY A 196 -13.81 -14.61 31.16
C GLY A 196 -12.38 -14.27 31.62
N GLY A 197 -11.69 -13.37 30.91
CA GLY A 197 -10.32 -12.96 31.24
C GLY A 197 -9.70 -12.09 30.15
N ASN A 198 -8.40 -11.82 30.27
CA ASN A 198 -7.68 -11.05 29.25
C ASN A 198 -7.39 -11.89 27.99
N LYS A 199 -8.35 -11.87 27.05
CA LYS A 199 -8.26 -12.59 25.76
C LYS A 199 -7.00 -12.28 24.95
N LEU A 200 -6.42 -11.09 25.11
CA LEU A 200 -5.24 -10.65 24.34
C LEU A 200 -3.98 -11.44 24.69
N LEU A 201 -3.95 -12.07 25.87
CA LEU A 201 -2.86 -12.93 26.33
C LEU A 201 -3.17 -14.42 26.19
N ALA A 202 -4.38 -14.77 25.73
CA ALA A 202 -4.69 -16.15 25.44
C ALA A 202 -3.76 -16.65 24.32
N ASP A 203 -3.35 -17.91 24.45
CA ASP A 203 -2.56 -18.58 23.43
C ASP A 203 -3.30 -18.55 22.07
N PHE A 204 -2.59 -18.26 20.99
CA PHE A 204 -3.07 -18.35 19.63
C PHE A 204 -1.91 -18.81 18.74
N GLY A 205 -1.75 -20.14 18.67
CA GLY A 205 -0.69 -20.76 17.88
C GLY A 205 0.69 -20.61 18.53
N GLY A 206 0.79 -20.72 19.85
CA GLY A 206 2.05 -20.64 20.61
C GLY A 206 2.44 -19.23 21.04
N GLU A 207 1.70 -18.20 20.63
CA GLU A 207 1.95 -16.80 20.99
C GLU A 207 0.68 -16.13 21.53
N PRO A 208 0.79 -15.07 22.34
CA PRO A 208 -0.36 -14.26 22.76
C PRO A 208 -1.18 -13.75 21.58
N LEU A 209 -2.51 -13.79 21.67
CA LEU A 209 -3.44 -13.34 20.61
C LEU A 209 -3.08 -11.96 20.03
N ILE A 210 -2.71 -11.00 20.88
CA ILE A 210 -2.34 -9.64 20.46
C ILE A 210 -1.16 -9.62 19.49
N GLN A 211 -0.28 -10.63 19.53
CA GLN A 211 0.87 -10.73 18.63
C GLN A 211 0.43 -10.66 17.16
N ARG A 212 -0.75 -11.18 16.82
CA ARG A 212 -1.29 -11.13 15.46
C ARG A 212 -1.54 -9.70 14.97
N ALA A 213 -2.07 -8.83 15.82
CA ALA A 213 -2.25 -7.41 15.48
C ALA A 213 -0.90 -6.66 15.41
N LEU A 214 0.05 -7.00 16.29
CA LEU A 214 1.41 -6.44 16.25
C LEU A 214 2.12 -6.82 14.94
N ASP A 215 2.03 -8.09 14.54
CA ASP A 215 2.62 -8.61 13.30
C ASP A 215 1.96 -8.03 12.04
N ALA A 216 0.63 -7.86 12.06
CA ALA A 216 -0.12 -7.31 10.94
C ALA A 216 0.18 -5.82 10.69
N THR A 217 0.67 -5.09 11.68
CA THR A 217 0.99 -3.66 11.60
C THR A 217 2.49 -3.36 11.49
N GLU A 218 3.33 -4.39 11.56
CA GLU A 218 4.79 -4.29 11.56
C GLU A 218 5.34 -3.62 10.29
N GLY A 219 6.21 -2.62 10.46
CA GLY A 219 6.94 -1.97 9.35
C GLY A 219 6.10 -1.11 8.40
N ILE A 220 4.83 -0.82 8.70
CA ILE A 220 3.94 -0.02 7.84
C ILE A 220 3.91 1.45 8.26
N PHE A 221 3.83 1.73 9.56
CA PHE A 221 3.50 3.06 10.07
C PHE A 221 4.73 3.82 10.57
N ALA A 222 4.74 5.14 10.36
CA ALA A 222 5.78 6.01 10.89
C ALA A 222 5.77 6.03 12.43
N ARG A 223 4.58 5.89 13.00
CA ARG A 223 4.36 5.72 14.44
C ARG A 223 3.28 4.67 14.67
N ARG A 224 3.48 3.79 15.65
CA ARG A 224 2.44 2.87 16.11
C ARG A 224 2.48 2.74 17.62
N ALA A 225 1.32 2.61 18.23
CA ALA A 225 1.21 2.43 19.66
C ALA A 225 0.03 1.53 20.02
N VAL A 226 0.20 0.79 21.11
CA VAL A 226 -0.86 -0.02 21.72
C VAL A 226 -1.50 0.78 22.84
N VAL A 227 -2.82 0.94 22.83
CA VAL A 227 -3.54 1.60 23.93
C VAL A 227 -4.31 0.54 24.71
N THR A 228 -3.95 0.35 25.98
CA THR A 228 -4.42 -0.80 26.77
C THR A 228 -4.78 -0.43 28.21
N ARG A 229 -5.65 -1.24 28.81
CA ARG A 229 -5.97 -1.24 30.25
C ARG A 229 -5.32 -2.39 31.02
N HIS A 230 -4.56 -3.23 30.31
CA HIS A 230 -3.98 -4.45 30.87
C HIS A 230 -2.49 -4.27 31.08
N ARG A 231 -2.04 -4.28 32.35
CA ARG A 231 -0.61 -4.11 32.71
C ARG A 231 0.27 -5.16 32.06
N GLU A 232 -0.22 -6.38 31.91
CA GLU A 232 0.52 -7.46 31.26
C GLU A 232 0.71 -7.24 29.76
N VAL A 233 -0.26 -6.60 29.09
CA VAL A 233 -0.14 -6.18 27.68
C VAL A 233 0.89 -5.06 27.55
N GLU A 234 0.84 -4.04 28.41
CA GLU A 234 1.86 -2.98 28.47
C GLU A 234 3.28 -3.57 28.64
N LYS A 235 3.43 -4.52 29.59
CA LYS A 235 4.70 -5.22 29.82
C LYS A 235 5.15 -6.03 28.61
N LEU A 236 4.24 -6.67 27.89
CA LEU A 236 4.56 -7.39 26.65
C LEU A 236 5.07 -6.44 25.58
N CYS A 237 4.36 -5.33 25.34
CA CYS A 237 4.76 -4.33 24.35
C CYS A 237 6.13 -3.72 24.69
N ARG A 238 6.38 -3.40 25.96
CA ARG A 238 7.69 -2.88 26.42
C ARG A 238 8.83 -3.86 26.15
N ARG A 239 8.61 -5.18 26.34
CA ARG A 239 9.63 -6.21 26.03
C ARG A 239 9.95 -6.31 24.53
N GLN A 240 9.01 -5.92 23.67
CA GLN A 240 9.17 -5.90 22.22
C GLN A 240 9.52 -4.51 21.67
N GLU A 241 9.80 -3.54 22.56
CA GLU A 241 10.11 -2.16 22.18
C GLU A 241 8.99 -1.46 21.38
N ILE A 242 7.73 -1.85 21.66
CA ILE A 242 6.54 -1.26 21.05
C ILE A 242 5.96 -0.22 22.01
N PRO A 243 5.75 1.04 21.56
CA PRO A 243 5.10 2.06 22.37
C PRO A 243 3.72 1.60 22.87
N ALA A 244 3.46 1.82 24.16
CA ALA A 244 2.22 1.44 24.80
C ALA A 244 1.74 2.51 25.77
N VAL A 245 0.46 2.86 25.67
CA VAL A 245 -0.22 3.77 26.59
C VAL A 245 -1.11 2.93 27.50
N PHE A 246 -0.74 2.88 28.78
CA PHE A 246 -1.56 2.29 29.82
C PHE A 246 -2.53 3.32 30.40
N HIS A 247 -3.80 2.95 30.56
CA HIS A 247 -4.81 3.80 31.19
C HIS A 247 -5.88 3.00 31.93
N ASP A 248 -6.67 3.68 32.77
CA ASP A 248 -7.81 3.12 33.54
C ASP A 248 -9.17 3.75 33.18
N LEU A 249 -9.19 4.74 32.28
CA LEU A 249 -10.41 5.41 31.79
C LEU A 249 -11.44 4.43 31.23
N SER A 250 -12.74 4.77 31.31
CA SER A 250 -13.86 3.84 31.10
C SER A 250 -14.31 3.64 29.66
N TYR A 251 -14.14 4.62 28.77
CA TYR A 251 -14.80 4.62 27.46
C TYR A 251 -13.88 4.28 26.29
N ARG A 252 -14.48 3.81 25.19
CA ARG A 252 -13.78 3.58 23.90
C ARG A 252 -13.27 4.89 23.30
N SER A 253 -14.02 5.97 23.47
CA SER A 253 -13.63 7.33 23.06
C SER A 253 -12.31 7.76 23.72
N ASP A 254 -12.05 7.33 24.96
CA ASP A 254 -10.82 7.66 25.68
C ASP A 254 -9.61 6.97 25.05
N THR A 255 -9.74 5.70 24.68
CA THR A 255 -8.71 4.96 23.94
C THR A 255 -8.39 5.62 22.60
N VAL A 256 -9.40 6.15 21.91
CA VAL A 256 -9.20 6.89 20.64
C VAL A 256 -8.40 8.17 20.88
N ARG A 257 -8.77 8.97 21.89
CA ARG A 257 -8.08 10.23 22.22
C ARG A 257 -6.62 9.99 22.62
N LEU A 258 -6.39 9.09 23.57
CA LEU A 258 -5.05 8.70 24.02
C LEU A 258 -4.19 8.18 22.86
N GLY A 259 -4.77 7.36 21.99
CA GLY A 259 -4.05 6.87 20.81
C GLY A 259 -3.63 7.98 19.85
N LEU A 260 -4.52 8.95 19.58
CA LEU A 260 -4.20 10.10 18.73
C LEU A 260 -3.18 11.05 19.37
N GLU A 261 -3.23 11.23 20.69
CA GLU A 261 -2.24 12.01 21.44
C GLU A 261 -0.85 11.37 21.35
N GLU A 262 -0.77 10.05 21.53
CA GLU A 262 0.47 9.28 21.40
C GLU A 262 1.06 9.33 19.99
N MET A 263 0.21 9.36 18.96
CA MET A 263 0.71 9.52 17.59
C MET A 263 1.51 10.82 17.47
N GLY A 264 1.05 11.93 18.05
CA GLY A 264 1.75 13.22 18.03
C GLY A 264 2.17 13.69 16.63
N GLY A 265 2.88 14.82 16.56
CA GLY A 265 3.40 15.37 15.30
C GLY A 265 2.33 15.58 14.21
N GLU A 266 2.78 15.80 12.97
CA GLU A 266 1.91 15.95 11.81
C GLU A 266 1.76 14.60 11.09
N MET A 267 0.73 13.82 11.46
CA MET A 267 0.37 12.61 10.72
C MET A 267 -0.65 12.92 9.62
N ALA A 268 -0.48 12.30 8.45
CA ALA A 268 -1.42 12.40 7.32
C ALA A 268 -2.72 11.61 7.58
N GLY A 269 -2.67 10.62 8.47
CA GLY A 269 -3.80 9.77 8.83
C GLY A 269 -3.41 8.77 9.91
N CYS A 270 -4.39 8.11 10.51
CA CYS A 270 -4.20 7.13 11.57
C CYS A 270 -5.09 5.92 11.35
N LEU A 271 -4.49 4.73 11.35
CA LEU A 271 -5.22 3.47 11.41
C LEU A 271 -5.65 3.18 12.85
N PHE A 272 -6.89 2.74 13.04
CA PHE A 272 -7.35 2.12 14.28
C PHE A 272 -7.53 0.63 14.03
N CYS A 273 -6.61 -0.16 14.57
CA CYS A 273 -6.54 -1.61 14.40
C CYS A 273 -7.07 -2.30 15.66
N PRO A 274 -8.09 -3.17 15.56
CA PRO A 274 -8.48 -4.04 16.67
C PRO A 274 -7.32 -4.96 17.07
N ALA A 275 -7.17 -5.22 18.37
CA ALA A 275 -6.11 -6.08 18.91
C ALA A 275 -6.51 -7.57 18.92
N ASP A 276 -7.74 -7.88 18.51
CA ASP A 276 -8.44 -9.16 18.72
C ASP A 276 -9.00 -9.76 17.42
N GLN A 277 -8.55 -9.28 16.25
CA GLN A 277 -8.80 -9.87 14.93
C GLN A 277 -7.58 -10.72 14.50
N PRO A 278 -7.47 -11.99 14.93
CA PRO A 278 -6.21 -12.75 14.80
C PRO A 278 -5.84 -13.18 13.39
N LEU A 279 -6.80 -13.14 12.47
CA LEU A 279 -6.59 -13.54 11.08
C LEU A 279 -6.32 -12.35 10.15
N LEU A 280 -6.37 -11.12 10.68
CA LEU A 280 -6.04 -9.92 9.94
C LEU A 280 -4.64 -10.02 9.32
N ARG A 281 -4.56 -9.83 8.00
CA ARG A 281 -3.31 -9.96 7.26
C ARG A 281 -2.58 -8.63 7.16
N TRP A 282 -1.25 -8.71 7.12
CA TRP A 282 -0.40 -7.53 6.90
C TRP A 282 -0.69 -6.88 5.54
N GLU A 283 -0.96 -7.68 4.51
CA GLU A 283 -1.30 -7.20 3.18
C GLU A 283 -2.57 -6.33 3.18
N THR A 284 -3.54 -6.65 4.03
CA THR A 284 -4.76 -5.86 4.22
C THR A 284 -4.43 -4.52 4.85
N VAL A 285 -3.62 -4.53 5.92
CA VAL A 285 -3.17 -3.31 6.61
C VAL A 285 -2.31 -2.42 5.68
N ALA A 286 -1.39 -3.02 4.93
CA ALA A 286 -0.57 -2.34 3.94
C ALA A 286 -1.41 -1.74 2.82
N SER A 287 -2.46 -2.44 2.37
CA SER A 287 -3.38 -1.92 1.34
C SER A 287 -4.17 -0.71 1.84
N LEU A 288 -4.67 -0.75 3.08
CA LEU A 288 -5.30 0.41 3.72
C LEU A 288 -4.35 1.62 3.77
N ALA A 289 -3.09 1.40 4.16
CA ALA A 289 -2.07 2.45 4.23
C ALA A 289 -1.71 3.03 2.84
N LEU A 290 -1.58 2.18 1.81
CA LEU A 290 -1.34 2.63 0.43
C LEU A 290 -2.52 3.48 -0.08
N CYS A 291 -3.75 3.00 0.09
CA CYS A 291 -4.95 3.73 -0.33
C CYS A 291 -5.09 5.08 0.39
N ALA A 292 -4.75 5.14 1.67
CA ALA A 292 -4.78 6.39 2.43
C ALA A 292 -3.69 7.39 2.01
N THR A 293 -2.50 6.89 1.63
CA THR A 293 -1.40 7.73 1.16
C THR A 293 -1.73 8.38 -0.18
N ASP A 294 -2.33 7.63 -1.11
CA ASP A 294 -2.79 8.15 -2.42
C ASP A 294 -4.09 8.97 -2.32
N GLY A 295 -4.99 8.56 -1.43
CA GLY A 295 -6.31 9.15 -1.24
C GLY A 295 -6.51 9.77 0.13
N PRO A 296 -5.80 10.86 0.50
CA PRO A 296 -5.80 11.44 1.85
C PRO A 296 -7.13 12.11 2.25
N LYS A 297 -8.08 12.20 1.32
CA LYS A 297 -9.45 12.66 1.61
C LYS A 297 -10.31 11.57 2.25
N TRP A 298 -10.08 10.30 1.92
CA TRP A 298 -11.04 9.22 2.19
C TRP A 298 -10.77 8.54 3.53
N ILE A 299 -11.85 8.15 4.22
CA ILE A 299 -11.79 7.16 5.28
C ILE A 299 -11.74 5.78 4.60
N TRP A 300 -10.73 4.98 4.92
CA TRP A 300 -10.57 3.65 4.34
C TRP A 300 -10.88 2.57 5.38
N ARG A 301 -11.68 1.57 5.01
CA ARG A 301 -12.00 0.45 5.89
C ARG A 301 -11.94 -0.89 5.20
N ALA A 302 -11.59 -1.93 5.95
CA ALA A 302 -11.63 -3.31 5.48
C ALA A 302 -13.08 -3.75 5.16
N ALA A 303 -13.27 -4.51 4.10
CA ALA A 303 -14.58 -5.05 3.72
C ALA A 303 -14.49 -6.41 2.99
N TRP A 304 -15.58 -7.18 3.10
CA TRP A 304 -15.82 -8.43 2.39
C TRP A 304 -17.28 -8.53 1.94
N GLY A 305 -17.53 -8.53 0.64
CA GLY A 305 -18.89 -8.41 0.09
C GLY A 305 -19.59 -7.17 0.66
N ASP A 306 -20.75 -7.36 1.28
CA ASP A 306 -21.49 -6.28 1.94
C ASP A 306 -21.07 -6.03 3.40
N ARG A 307 -20.18 -6.86 3.95
CA ARG A 307 -19.69 -6.73 5.33
C ARG A 307 -18.56 -5.72 5.36
N GLU A 308 -18.80 -4.60 6.05
CA GLU A 308 -17.77 -3.60 6.32
C GLU A 308 -17.28 -3.72 7.76
N GLY A 309 -15.95 -3.81 7.93
CA GLY A 309 -15.32 -4.06 9.22
C GLY A 309 -14.24 -3.05 9.58
N ALA A 310 -13.43 -3.45 10.54
CA ALA A 310 -12.15 -2.85 10.89
C ALA A 310 -11.02 -3.74 10.34
N PRO A 311 -9.76 -3.26 10.25
CA PRO A 311 -9.27 -1.92 10.63
C PRO A 311 -9.88 -0.77 9.81
N VAL A 312 -9.84 0.43 10.39
CA VAL A 312 -10.29 1.66 9.72
C VAL A 312 -9.21 2.72 9.81
N LEU A 313 -8.86 3.33 8.69
CA LEU A 313 -7.90 4.41 8.57
C LEU A 313 -8.66 5.73 8.40
N PHE A 314 -8.46 6.63 9.34
CA PHE A 314 -9.02 7.97 9.31
C PHE A 314 -7.95 8.98 8.87
N PRO A 315 -8.24 9.83 7.88
CA PRO A 315 -7.33 10.91 7.47
C PRO A 315 -7.23 12.00 8.54
N SER A 316 -6.18 12.83 8.44
CA SER A 316 -5.86 13.86 9.44
C SER A 316 -7.00 14.86 9.71
N TRP A 317 -7.79 15.21 8.68
CA TRP A 317 -8.94 16.10 8.85
C TRP A 317 -9.99 15.53 9.81
N ALA A 318 -10.05 14.21 9.99
CA ALA A 318 -11.01 13.56 10.89
C ALA A 318 -10.56 13.57 12.35
N PHE A 319 -9.31 13.96 12.66
CA PHE A 319 -8.77 13.86 14.02
C PHE A 319 -9.49 14.76 15.02
N GLY A 320 -9.91 15.97 14.61
CA GLY A 320 -10.68 16.86 15.48
C GLY A 320 -11.99 16.21 15.94
N GLU A 321 -12.71 15.62 14.99
CA GLU A 321 -13.97 14.91 15.25
C GLU A 321 -13.77 13.63 16.06
N LEU A 322 -12.70 12.87 15.81
CA LEU A 322 -12.34 11.69 16.61
C LEU A 322 -12.03 12.08 18.06
N LYS A 323 -11.38 13.23 18.28
CA LYS A 323 -11.09 13.74 19.62
C LYS A 323 -12.35 14.23 20.34
N SER A 324 -13.33 14.75 19.60
CA SER A 324 -14.61 15.21 20.14
C SER A 324 -15.71 14.14 20.21
N LEU A 325 -15.37 12.86 20.01
CA LEU A 325 -16.36 11.77 20.15
C LEU A 325 -17.05 11.84 21.52
N PRO A 326 -18.38 11.62 21.59
CA PRO A 326 -19.07 11.52 22.86
C PRO A 326 -18.58 10.30 23.66
N GLU A 327 -18.85 10.29 24.97
CA GLU A 327 -18.51 9.16 25.84
C GLU A 327 -19.04 7.83 25.29
N GLY A 328 -18.15 6.85 25.16
CA GLY A 328 -18.47 5.53 24.61
C GLY A 328 -18.57 5.48 23.08
N GLY A 329 -18.59 6.64 22.41
CA GLY A 329 -18.55 6.77 20.96
C GLY A 329 -17.29 6.14 20.37
N GLY A 330 -17.39 5.71 19.12
CA GLY A 330 -16.27 5.16 18.36
C GLY A 330 -16.33 5.57 16.90
N GLY A 331 -15.32 5.17 16.13
CA GLY A 331 -15.18 5.55 14.71
C GLY A 331 -16.41 5.26 13.85
N LYS A 332 -17.28 4.29 14.23
CA LYS A 332 -18.55 4.01 13.55
C LYS A 332 -19.47 5.24 13.44
N LEU A 333 -19.50 6.12 14.46
CA LEU A 333 -20.28 7.35 14.42
C LEU A 333 -19.81 8.27 13.29
N LEU A 334 -18.48 8.36 13.14
CA LEU A 334 -17.86 9.21 12.13
C LEU A 334 -18.00 8.63 10.71
N ILE A 335 -17.87 7.31 10.58
CA ILE A 335 -18.15 6.59 9.33
C ILE A 335 -19.59 6.84 8.88
N GLY A 336 -20.57 6.81 9.80
CA GLY A 336 -21.97 7.12 9.48
C GLY A 336 -22.18 8.59 9.09
N LYS A 337 -21.56 9.54 9.80
CA LYS A 337 -21.64 10.98 9.51
C LYS A 337 -21.05 11.33 8.14
N TYR A 338 -19.98 10.66 7.73
CA TYR A 338 -19.25 10.92 6.48
C TYR A 338 -19.32 9.74 5.52
N SER A 339 -20.48 9.09 5.39
CA SER A 339 -20.65 7.88 4.55
C SER A 339 -20.18 8.08 3.11
N ASP A 340 -20.41 9.27 2.56
CA ASP A 340 -20.00 9.62 1.19
C ASP A 340 -18.49 9.72 1.02
N TRP A 341 -17.73 9.78 2.11
CA TRP A 341 -16.27 9.89 2.14
C TRP A 341 -15.61 8.61 2.66
N VAL A 342 -16.35 7.50 2.69
CA VAL A 342 -15.86 6.18 3.09
C VAL A 342 -15.62 5.34 1.85
N ARG A 343 -14.46 4.69 1.80
CA ARG A 343 -14.10 3.70 0.77
C ARG A 343 -13.65 2.40 1.40
N ARG A 344 -13.79 1.33 0.62
CA ARG A 344 -13.52 -0.04 1.04
C ARG A 344 -12.19 -0.51 0.46
N VAL A 345 -11.41 -1.21 1.28
CA VAL A 345 -10.33 -2.09 0.84
C VAL A 345 -10.82 -3.51 1.01
N TRP A 346 -10.78 -4.28 -0.08
CA TRP A 346 -11.19 -5.67 -0.08
C TRP A 346 -10.16 -6.52 0.65
N ILE A 347 -10.62 -7.30 1.63
CA ILE A 347 -9.82 -8.32 2.30
C ILE A 347 -9.79 -9.60 1.44
N ARG A 348 -8.84 -10.49 1.71
CA ARG A 348 -8.67 -11.71 0.91
C ARG A 348 -9.48 -12.88 1.44
N ASP A 349 -9.87 -12.79 2.70
CA ASP A 349 -10.56 -13.84 3.41
C ASP A 349 -11.55 -13.21 4.39
N GLU A 350 -12.81 -13.65 4.36
CA GLU A 350 -13.87 -13.13 5.22
C GLU A 350 -13.51 -13.21 6.71
N TRP A 351 -12.72 -14.22 7.07
CA TRP A 351 -12.29 -14.48 8.43
C TRP A 351 -11.34 -13.40 8.99
N GLU A 352 -10.78 -12.52 8.14
CA GLU A 352 -9.97 -11.37 8.59
C GLU A 352 -10.79 -10.32 9.36
N LEU A 353 -12.13 -10.27 9.18
CA LEU A 353 -12.98 -9.33 9.91
C LEU A 353 -13.40 -9.82 11.29
N GLU A 354 -13.23 -11.12 11.58
CA GLU A 354 -13.75 -11.74 12.80
C GLU A 354 -12.88 -11.42 14.01
N ASP A 355 -13.54 -10.97 15.08
CA ASP A 355 -12.97 -10.74 16.39
C ASP A 355 -13.16 -11.95 17.33
N VAL A 356 -12.24 -12.12 18.29
CA VAL A 356 -12.38 -13.12 19.35
C VAL A 356 -13.17 -12.50 20.50
N ASP A 357 -14.44 -12.84 20.71
CA ASP A 357 -15.23 -12.31 21.82
C ASP A 357 -15.43 -13.32 22.96
N ARG A 358 -15.41 -14.61 22.61
CA ARG A 358 -15.62 -15.76 23.49
C ARG A 358 -14.54 -16.82 23.29
N PRO A 359 -14.35 -17.77 24.24
CA PRO A 359 -13.40 -18.86 24.08
C PRO A 359 -13.67 -19.74 22.84
N GLU A 360 -14.94 -19.89 22.45
CA GLU A 360 -15.32 -20.65 21.26
C GLU A 360 -14.80 -19.98 19.97
N ASP A 361 -14.86 -18.64 19.89
CA ASP A 361 -14.33 -17.87 18.75
C ASP A 361 -12.83 -18.10 18.60
N LEU A 362 -12.09 -18.09 19.73
CA LEU A 362 -10.65 -18.36 19.75
C LEU A 362 -10.34 -19.75 19.17
N ALA A 363 -11.10 -20.77 19.58
CA ALA A 363 -10.89 -22.14 19.10
C ALA A 363 -11.18 -22.28 17.59
N ILE A 364 -12.27 -21.66 17.11
CA ILE A 364 -12.65 -21.68 15.69
C ILE A 364 -11.57 -20.98 14.84
N LEU A 365 -11.19 -19.76 15.22
CA LEU A 365 -10.22 -18.95 14.48
C LEU A 365 -8.82 -19.56 14.53
N ARG A 366 -8.43 -20.19 15.65
CA ARG A 366 -7.15 -20.90 15.75
C ARG A 366 -7.10 -22.09 14.79
N LYS A 367 -8.14 -22.91 14.74
CA LYS A 367 -8.21 -24.04 13.79
C LYS A 367 -8.11 -23.58 12.34
N ARG A 368 -8.73 -22.44 12.01
CA ARG A 368 -8.63 -21.82 10.67
C ARG A 368 -7.20 -21.35 10.39
N TRP A 369 -6.57 -20.67 11.34
CA TRP A 369 -5.20 -20.20 11.23
C TRP A 369 -4.21 -21.36 11.00
N GLU A 370 -4.31 -22.43 11.79
CA GLU A 370 -3.46 -23.61 11.66
C GLU A 370 -3.62 -24.26 10.28
N LYS A 371 -4.86 -24.44 9.81
CA LYS A 371 -5.15 -25.00 8.49
C LYS A 371 -4.54 -24.17 7.36
N ALA A 372 -4.61 -22.84 7.45
CA ALA A 372 -4.05 -21.94 6.44
C ALA A 372 -2.51 -21.97 6.36
N ARG A 373 -1.82 -22.52 7.37
CA ARG A 373 -0.36 -22.66 7.39
C ARG A 373 0.14 -24.05 6.97
N MET A 374 -0.75 -25.02 6.86
CA MET A 374 -0.44 -26.37 6.38
C MET A 374 -0.55 -26.51 4.84
N VAL A 375 -1.15 -25.51 4.19
CA VAL A 375 -1.28 -25.35 2.74
C VAL A 375 -0.25 -24.32 2.29
#